data_AF-A0A383AR61-F1
#
_entry.id   AF-A0A383AR61-F1
#
_cell.length_a   1.000
_cell.length_b   1.000
_cell.length_c   1.000
_cell.angle_alpha   90.00
_cell.angle_beta   90.00
_cell.angle_gamma   90.00
#
_symmetry.space_group_name_H-M   'P 1'
#
loop_
_entity.id
_entity.type
_entity.pdbx_description
1 polymer ?
#
loop_
_entity_poly.entity_id
_entity_poly.type
_entity_poly.pdbx_seq_one_letter_code
_entity_poly.pdbx_strand_id
1 'polypeptide(L)'
;MRQISIIAINAFMELVRQPVFLLLFTLSPMLCVGLALFDYFGFGGTSTGPVNFDIKMVKDGALTVTLFSGLAAAVLCATSSISREIETGTALAVLSKPVGRLHFLLGKYLGIIGALSVGTYLNLISVLLASRMASDAYANFDIVGTITFLIFISLAYLAGALVNYFLHKPFVPITVGYLTIALTVGFF
;
A
#
# COMPACT_ATOMS: atom_id res chain seq x y z
N MET A 1 -17.84 -23.59 5.61
CA MET A 1 -17.18 -22.31 5.99
C MET A 1 -15.64 -22.36 5.95
N ARG A 2 -14.95 -23.37 6.52
CA ARG A 2 -13.47 -23.45 6.50
C ARG A 2 -12.82 -23.45 5.10
N GLN A 3 -13.51 -23.97 4.07
CA GLN A 3 -12.97 -24.01 2.71
C GLN A 3 -12.84 -22.61 2.08
N ILE A 4 -13.81 -21.71 2.34
CA ILE A 4 -13.79 -20.35 1.80
C ILE A 4 -12.60 -19.57 2.37
N SER A 5 -12.35 -19.66 3.68
CA SER A 5 -11.25 -18.96 4.33
C SER A 5 -9.87 -19.43 3.85
N ILE A 6 -9.70 -20.74 3.62
CA ILE A 6 -8.44 -21.28 3.08
C ILE A 6 -8.20 -20.77 1.66
N ILE A 7 -9.24 -20.76 0.80
CA ILE A 7 -9.15 -20.22 -0.56
C ILE A 7 -8.81 -18.73 -0.51
N ALA A 8 -9.45 -17.98 0.39
CA ALA A 8 -9.21 -16.55 0.55
C ALA A 8 -7.77 -16.24 1.00
N ILE A 9 -7.24 -16.97 1.98
CA ILE A 9 -5.85 -16.79 2.45
C ILE A 9 -4.87 -17.13 1.32
N ASN A 10 -5.13 -18.19 0.55
CA ASN A 10 -4.27 -18.55 -0.56
C ASN A 10 -4.30 -17.48 -1.65
N ALA A 11 -5.49 -16.99 -2.04
CA ALA A 11 -5.64 -15.91 -3.01
C ALA A 11 -4.97 -14.60 -2.53
N PHE A 12 -5.10 -14.26 -1.25
CA PHE A 12 -4.40 -13.13 -0.64
C PHE A 12 -2.89 -13.28 -0.75
N MET A 13 -2.33 -14.42 -0.34
CA MET A 13 -0.90 -14.68 -0.39
C MET A 13 -0.37 -14.69 -1.83
N GLU A 14 -1.18 -15.14 -2.78
CA GLU A 14 -0.82 -15.08 -4.20
C GLU A 14 -0.69 -13.63 -4.70
N LEU A 15 -1.62 -12.75 -4.33
CA LEU A 15 -1.59 -11.34 -4.72
C LEU A 15 -0.43 -10.59 -4.07
N VAL A 16 -0.23 -10.75 -2.76
CA VAL A 16 0.83 -10.05 -2.01
C VAL A 16 2.23 -10.51 -2.44
N ARG A 17 2.37 -11.69 -3.03
CA ARG A 17 3.64 -12.17 -3.59
C ARG A 17 4.00 -11.53 -4.93
N GLN A 18 3.08 -10.83 -5.58
CA GLN A 18 3.38 -10.19 -6.86
C GLN A 18 4.28 -8.97 -6.63
N PRO A 19 5.40 -8.84 -7.35
CA PRO A 19 6.33 -7.72 -7.16
C PRO A 19 5.67 -6.36 -7.45
N VAL A 20 4.69 -6.33 -8.36
CA VAL A 20 3.90 -5.13 -8.68
C VAL A 20 3.16 -4.59 -7.45
N PHE A 21 2.66 -5.47 -6.58
CA PHE A 21 2.00 -5.06 -5.34
C PHE A 21 2.96 -4.27 -4.46
N LEU A 22 4.16 -4.80 -4.22
CA LEU A 22 5.17 -4.13 -3.42
C LEU A 22 5.60 -2.80 -4.04
N LEU A 23 5.88 -2.77 -5.35
CA LEU A 23 6.27 -1.53 -6.05
C LEU A 23 5.22 -0.43 -5.89
N LEU A 24 3.94 -0.77 -6.10
CA LEU A 24 2.84 0.19 -6.04
C LEU A 24 2.68 0.74 -4.60
N PHE A 25 2.70 -0.13 -3.60
CA PHE A 25 2.55 0.26 -2.19
C PHE A 25 3.80 0.86 -1.56
N THR A 26 4.92 0.90 -2.28
CA THR A 26 6.10 1.68 -1.86
C THR A 26 6.17 3.02 -2.57
N LEU A 27 5.78 3.07 -3.84
CA LEU A 27 5.78 4.29 -4.62
C LEU A 27 4.70 5.27 -4.15
N SER A 28 3.51 4.77 -3.79
CA SER A 28 2.43 5.62 -3.28
C SER A 28 2.81 6.40 -2.00
N PRO A 29 3.32 5.75 -0.92
CA PRO A 29 3.84 6.49 0.24
C PRO A 29 4.93 7.50 -0.09
N MET A 30 5.87 7.13 -0.97
CA MET A 30 6.96 8.02 -1.38
C MET A 30 6.44 9.25 -2.12
N LEU A 31 5.43 9.10 -2.98
CA LEU A 31 4.80 10.22 -3.66
C LEU A 31 4.01 11.11 -2.69
N CYS A 32 3.26 10.52 -1.74
CA CYS A 32 2.53 11.29 -0.73
C CYS A 32 3.48 12.16 0.11
N VAL A 33 4.60 11.60 0.58
CA VAL A 33 5.62 12.37 1.31
C VAL A 33 6.36 13.34 0.40
N GLY A 34 6.64 12.95 -0.84
CA GLY A 34 7.23 13.83 -1.84
C GLY A 34 6.42 15.11 -2.07
N LEU A 35 5.10 15.00 -2.16
CA LEU A 35 4.20 16.16 -2.27
C LEU A 35 4.34 17.12 -1.07
N ALA A 36 4.58 16.60 0.13
CA ALA A 36 4.77 17.43 1.33
C ALA A 36 6.13 18.17 1.35
N LEU A 37 7.11 17.75 0.54
CA LEU A 37 8.44 18.35 0.47
C LEU A 37 8.55 19.50 -0.52
N PHE A 38 7.60 19.63 -1.44
CA PHE A 38 7.62 20.70 -2.44
C PHE A 38 6.84 21.92 -1.95
N ASP A 39 7.47 23.09 -2.03
CA ASP A 39 6.80 24.37 -1.77
C ASP A 39 5.84 24.72 -2.91
N TYR A 40 4.56 24.89 -2.59
CA TYR A 40 3.52 25.22 -3.55
C TYR A 40 3.39 26.73 -3.79
N PHE A 41 4.40 27.37 -4.40
CA PHE A 41 4.38 28.74 -4.96
C PHE A 41 3.79 29.88 -4.08
N GLY A 42 3.45 29.66 -2.81
CA GLY A 42 2.94 30.66 -1.88
C GLY A 42 1.61 31.30 -2.29
N PHE A 43 0.69 30.56 -2.93
CA PHE A 43 -0.58 31.10 -3.43
C PHE A 43 -1.63 31.45 -2.35
N GLY A 44 -1.25 31.54 -1.08
CA GLY A 44 -1.99 32.30 -0.07
C GLY A 44 -2.34 31.51 1.19
N GLY A 45 -2.32 32.22 2.31
CA GLY A 45 -2.53 31.69 3.65
C GLY A 45 -1.39 32.07 4.57
N THR A 46 -1.31 33.34 4.97
CA THR A 46 -0.54 33.67 6.18
C THR A 46 -1.14 32.86 7.34
N SER A 47 -0.33 32.50 8.34
CA SER A 47 -0.70 31.85 9.60
C SER A 47 -1.77 32.57 10.44
N THR A 48 -2.34 33.65 9.89
CA THR A 48 -3.43 34.50 10.40
C THR A 48 -4.74 34.38 9.60
N GLY A 49 -4.78 33.63 8.49
CA GLY A 49 -5.99 33.38 7.70
C GLY A 49 -6.71 32.08 8.12
N PRO A 50 -8.03 31.94 7.89
CA PRO A 50 -8.79 30.75 8.29
C PRO A 50 -8.38 29.45 7.57
N VAL A 51 -7.70 29.54 6.42
CA VAL A 51 -7.33 28.38 5.57
C VAL A 51 -5.94 28.59 4.97
N ASN A 52 -4.99 27.73 5.31
CA ASN A 52 -3.68 27.65 4.64
C ASN A 52 -3.83 26.83 3.35
N PHE A 53 -3.76 27.48 2.19
CA PHE A 53 -4.00 26.80 0.91
C PHE A 53 -2.90 25.79 0.56
N ASP A 54 -1.66 26.02 1.01
CA ASP A 54 -0.53 25.12 0.77
C ASP A 54 -0.73 23.75 1.43
N ILE A 55 -1.11 23.74 2.72
CA ILE A 55 -1.44 22.50 3.44
C ILE A 55 -2.64 21.80 2.79
N LYS A 56 -3.64 22.56 2.34
CA LYS A 56 -4.81 21.98 1.68
C LYS A 56 -4.41 21.28 0.37
N MET A 57 -3.54 21.89 -0.41
CA MET A 57 -3.07 21.32 -1.68
C MET A 57 -2.27 20.03 -1.48
N VAL A 58 -1.42 19.95 -0.45
CA VAL A 58 -0.74 18.70 -0.06
C VAL A 58 -1.75 17.61 0.29
N LYS A 59 -2.77 17.92 1.09
CA LYS A 59 -3.81 16.96 1.50
C LYS A 59 -4.62 16.45 0.32
N ASP A 60 -5.10 17.36 -0.53
CA ASP A 60 -5.86 17.01 -1.73
C ASP A 60 -4.99 16.19 -2.72
N GLY A 61 -3.71 16.52 -2.83
CA GLY A 61 -2.73 15.77 -3.61
C GLY A 61 -2.51 14.34 -3.08
N ALA A 62 -2.28 14.19 -1.76
CA ALA A 62 -2.07 12.88 -1.13
C ALA A 62 -3.31 11.98 -1.23
N LEU A 63 -4.52 12.55 -1.09
CA LEU A 63 -5.79 11.84 -1.32
C LEU A 63 -5.92 11.40 -2.78
N THR A 64 -5.53 12.25 -3.72
CA THR A 64 -5.54 11.94 -5.16
C THR A 64 -4.57 10.79 -5.48
N VAL A 65 -3.33 10.83 -4.97
CA VAL A 65 -2.35 9.75 -5.12
C VAL A 65 -2.87 8.44 -4.55
N THR A 66 -3.52 8.49 -3.38
CA THR A 66 -4.13 7.31 -2.75
C THR A 66 -5.27 6.73 -3.60
N LEU A 67 -6.09 7.58 -4.20
CA LEU A 67 -7.18 7.16 -5.10
C LEU A 67 -6.63 6.45 -6.35
N PHE A 68 -5.66 7.06 -7.03
CA PHE A 68 -5.08 6.49 -8.25
C PHE A 68 -4.30 5.20 -7.97
N SER A 69 -3.50 5.16 -6.90
CA SER A 69 -2.78 3.95 -6.51
C SER A 69 -3.74 2.83 -6.08
N GLY A 70 -4.78 3.15 -5.31
CA GLY A 70 -5.80 2.19 -4.90
C GLY A 70 -6.57 1.62 -6.09
N LEU A 71 -6.94 2.46 -7.06
CA LEU A 71 -7.61 2.03 -8.29
C LEU A 71 -6.70 1.11 -9.13
N ALA A 72 -5.44 1.52 -9.33
CA ALA A 72 -4.47 0.71 -10.06
C ALA A 72 -4.24 -0.64 -9.36
N ALA A 73 -4.10 -0.66 -8.04
CA ALA A 73 -3.96 -1.89 -7.26
C ALA A 73 -5.20 -2.79 -7.40
N ALA A 74 -6.41 -2.23 -7.38
CA ALA A 74 -7.65 -2.99 -7.54
C ALA A 74 -7.74 -3.67 -8.90
N VAL A 75 -7.45 -2.94 -9.97
CA VAL A 75 -7.46 -3.48 -11.33
C VAL A 75 -6.39 -4.57 -11.48
N LEU A 76 -5.15 -4.30 -11.06
CA LEU A 76 -4.04 -5.25 -11.19
C LEU A 76 -4.25 -6.52 -10.35
N CYS A 77 -4.76 -6.39 -9.13
CA CYS A 77 -5.10 -7.54 -8.29
C CYS A 77 -6.24 -8.36 -8.90
N ALA A 78 -7.31 -7.72 -9.37
CA ALA A 78 -8.42 -8.43 -9.99
C ALA A 78 -8.01 -9.17 -11.28
N THR A 79 -7.31 -8.48 -12.18
CA THR A 79 -6.85 -9.05 -13.44
C THR A 79 -5.86 -10.18 -13.21
N SER A 80 -4.84 -9.98 -12.38
CA SER A 80 -3.83 -11.02 -12.13
C SER A 80 -4.43 -12.26 -11.46
N SER A 81 -5.41 -12.09 -10.57
CA SER A 81 -6.12 -13.19 -9.94
C SER A 81 -6.85 -14.04 -10.98
N ILE A 82 -7.50 -13.42 -11.98
CA ILE A 82 -8.26 -14.13 -13.02
C ILE A 82 -7.33 -14.70 -14.10
N SER A 83 -6.46 -13.88 -14.69
CA SER A 83 -5.61 -14.26 -15.83
C SER A 83 -4.73 -15.46 -15.50
N ARG A 84 -4.17 -15.52 -14.30
CA ARG A 84 -3.26 -16.61 -13.92
C ARG A 84 -3.96 -17.96 -13.83
N GLU A 85 -5.24 -17.98 -13.45
CA GLU A 85 -6.01 -19.23 -13.43
C GLU A 85 -6.44 -19.69 -14.82
N ILE A 86 -6.67 -18.74 -15.73
CA ILE A 86 -6.93 -19.04 -17.13
C ILE A 86 -5.68 -19.66 -17.77
N GLU A 87 -4.51 -19.04 -17.57
CA GLU A 87 -3.23 -19.50 -18.12
C GLU A 87 -2.80 -20.86 -17.58
N THR A 88 -2.95 -21.08 -16.28
CA THR A 88 -2.51 -22.33 -15.62
C THR A 88 -3.53 -23.47 -15.73
N GLY A 89 -4.73 -23.21 -16.24
CA GLY A 89 -5.83 -24.17 -16.27
C GLY A 89 -6.31 -24.64 -14.88
N THR A 90 -5.86 -23.99 -13.81
CA THR A 90 -6.11 -24.40 -12.43
C THR A 90 -7.57 -24.23 -12.03
N ALA A 91 -8.31 -23.32 -12.67
CA ALA A 91 -9.75 -23.19 -12.49
C ALA A 91 -10.48 -24.52 -12.77
N LEU A 92 -10.09 -25.26 -13.82
CA LEU A 92 -10.68 -26.55 -14.17
C LEU A 92 -10.32 -27.65 -13.15
N ALA A 93 -9.07 -27.64 -12.66
CA ALA A 93 -8.59 -28.59 -11.66
C ALA A 93 -9.26 -28.39 -10.28
N VAL A 94 -9.55 -27.14 -9.89
CA VAL A 94 -10.22 -26.83 -8.62
C VAL A 94 -11.71 -27.15 -8.70
N LEU A 95 -12.37 -26.90 -9.84
CA LEU A 95 -13.77 -27.26 -10.07
C LEU A 95 -14.00 -28.77 -10.19
N SER A 96 -12.94 -29.56 -10.38
CA SER A 96 -12.99 -31.03 -10.36
C SER A 96 -13.04 -31.60 -8.93
N LYS A 97 -12.77 -30.78 -7.91
CA LYS A 97 -12.99 -31.11 -6.49
C LYS A 97 -14.42 -30.70 -6.11
N PRO A 98 -15.06 -31.30 -5.09
CA PRO A 98 -16.43 -30.98 -4.67
C PRO A 98 -16.51 -29.62 -3.96
N VAL A 99 -16.12 -28.56 -4.66
CA VAL A 99 -16.14 -27.17 -4.21
C VAL A 99 -17.11 -26.41 -5.12
N GLY A 100 -18.20 -25.89 -4.54
CA GLY A 100 -19.19 -25.16 -5.33
C GLY A 100 -18.59 -23.91 -5.97
N ARG A 101 -18.95 -23.63 -7.23
CA ARG A 101 -18.47 -22.46 -8.01
C ARG A 101 -18.57 -21.14 -7.23
N LEU A 102 -19.67 -20.95 -6.49
CA LEU A 102 -19.88 -19.77 -5.65
C LEU A 102 -18.90 -19.68 -4.47
N HIS A 103 -18.55 -20.80 -3.84
CA HIS A 103 -17.62 -20.82 -2.71
C HIS A 103 -16.20 -20.44 -3.15
N PHE A 104 -15.82 -20.89 -4.35
CA PHE A 104 -14.56 -20.53 -4.97
C PHE A 104 -14.48 -19.03 -5.30
N LEU A 105 -15.51 -18.51 -5.97
CA LEU A 105 -15.58 -17.09 -6.35
C LEU A 105 -15.56 -16.18 -5.11
N LEU A 106 -16.34 -16.51 -4.07
CA LEU A 106 -16.38 -15.74 -2.83
C LEU A 106 -15.04 -15.77 -2.08
N GLY A 107 -14.38 -16.93 -1.99
CA GLY A 107 -13.07 -17.02 -1.36
C GLY A 107 -12.05 -16.11 -2.07
N LYS A 108 -12.06 -16.11 -3.40
CA LYS A 108 -11.15 -15.28 -4.20
C LYS A 108 -11.43 -13.79 -4.06
N TYR A 109 -12.70 -13.41 -4.10
CA TYR A 109 -13.13 -12.03 -3.87
C TYR A 109 -12.68 -11.53 -2.48
N LEU A 110 -12.85 -12.35 -1.43
CA LEU A 110 -12.36 -12.01 -0.09
C LEU A 110 -10.84 -11.88 -0.02
N GLY A 111 -10.10 -12.71 -0.76
CA GLY A 111 -8.64 -12.60 -0.87
C GLY A 111 -8.21 -11.27 -1.51
N ILE A 112 -8.89 -10.83 -2.58
CA ILE A 112 -8.67 -9.53 -3.24
C ILE A 112 -8.99 -8.39 -2.27
N ILE A 113 -10.12 -8.43 -1.57
CA ILE A 113 -10.48 -7.42 -0.56
C ILE A 113 -9.41 -7.35 0.53
N GLY A 114 -8.94 -8.49 1.02
CA GLY A 114 -7.89 -8.54 2.05
C GLY A 114 -6.59 -7.88 1.57
N ALA A 115 -6.17 -8.16 0.33
CA ALA A 115 -4.96 -7.58 -0.25
C ALA A 115 -5.10 -6.06 -0.41
N LEU A 116 -6.24 -5.61 -0.91
CA LEU A 116 -6.54 -4.18 -1.05
C LEU A 116 -6.65 -3.49 0.31
N SER A 117 -7.19 -4.16 1.33
CA SER A 117 -7.31 -3.61 2.68
C SER A 117 -5.94 -3.29 3.29
N VAL A 118 -4.97 -4.20 3.14
CA VAL A 118 -3.58 -3.95 3.56
C VAL A 118 -2.99 -2.76 2.80
N GLY A 119 -3.21 -2.71 1.49
CA GLY A 119 -2.77 -1.59 0.66
C GLY A 119 -3.38 -0.24 1.05
N THR A 120 -4.69 -0.22 1.32
CA THR A 120 -5.39 0.99 1.78
C THR A 120 -4.92 1.43 3.16
N TYR A 121 -4.58 0.49 4.05
CA TYR A 121 -4.03 0.81 5.36
C TYR A 121 -2.65 1.48 5.24
N LEU A 122 -1.78 0.98 4.35
CA LEU A 122 -0.50 1.62 4.04
C LEU A 122 -0.67 3.03 3.50
N ASN A 123 -1.58 3.22 2.55
CA ASN A 123 -1.87 4.54 2.00
C ASN A 123 -2.48 5.48 3.07
N LEU A 124 -3.35 4.98 3.95
CA LEU A 124 -3.91 5.76 5.05
C LEU A 124 -2.81 6.31 5.96
N ILE A 125 -1.88 5.47 6.42
CA ILE A 125 -0.75 5.93 7.24
C ILE A 125 0.08 6.97 6.48
N SER A 126 0.30 6.75 5.19
CA SER A 126 1.08 7.67 4.35
C SER A 126 0.42 9.04 4.21
N VAL A 127 -0.91 9.10 4.08
CA VAL A 127 -1.68 10.35 4.05
C VAL A 127 -1.63 11.06 5.41
N LEU A 128 -1.71 10.32 6.51
CA LEU A 128 -1.59 10.89 7.86
C LEU A 128 -0.20 11.48 8.09
N LEU A 129 0.86 10.78 7.66
CA LEU A 129 2.24 11.27 7.69
C LEU A 129 2.40 12.52 6.82
N ALA A 130 1.95 12.49 5.57
CA ALA A 130 1.99 13.65 4.67
C ALA A 130 1.24 14.85 5.25
N SER A 131 0.10 14.63 5.92
CA SER A 131 -0.64 15.70 6.60
C SER A 131 0.08 16.25 7.83
N ARG A 132 0.86 15.44 8.55
CA ARG A 132 1.66 15.88 9.69
C ARG A 132 2.87 16.69 9.21
N MET A 133 3.48 16.28 8.11
CA MET A 133 4.68 16.87 7.53
C MET A 133 4.40 18.10 6.65
N ALA A 134 3.12 18.36 6.34
CA ALA A 134 2.72 19.51 5.52
C ALA A 134 3.13 20.82 6.18
N SER A 135 4.02 21.55 5.52
CA SER A 135 4.56 22.82 5.99
C SER A 135 3.80 23.99 5.39
N ASP A 136 3.61 25.04 6.20
CA ASP A 136 3.15 26.34 5.73
C ASP A 136 4.25 27.07 4.94
N ALA A 137 3.87 28.08 4.14
CA ALA A 137 4.72 28.94 3.30
C ALA A 137 5.97 29.56 3.97
N TYR A 138 6.13 29.42 5.29
CA TYR A 138 7.28 29.88 6.06
C TYR A 138 8.43 28.87 6.13
N ALA A 139 8.42 27.82 5.29
CA ALA A 139 9.49 26.84 5.18
C ALA A 139 9.83 26.12 6.51
N ASN A 140 8.82 25.89 7.36
CA ASN A 140 8.95 25.04 8.55
C ASN A 140 8.83 23.57 8.15
N PHE A 141 9.80 23.08 7.38
CA PHE A 141 9.86 21.68 6.98
C PHE A 141 10.07 20.77 8.17
N ASP A 142 9.22 19.76 8.34
CA ASP A 142 9.48 18.66 9.28
C ASP A 142 10.53 17.71 8.69
N ILE A 143 11.78 18.19 8.70
CA ILE A 143 12.96 17.45 8.23
C ILE A 143 13.15 16.19 9.07
N VAL A 144 12.87 16.26 10.38
CA VAL A 144 13.01 15.13 11.29
C VAL A 144 11.99 14.04 10.94
N GLY A 145 10.73 14.39 10.71
CA GLY A 145 9.69 13.46 10.25
C GLY A 145 10.03 12.82 8.91
N THR A 146 10.57 13.62 7.96
CA THR A 146 10.96 13.12 6.63
C THR A 146 12.09 12.11 6.71
N ILE A 147 13.16 12.44 7.42
CA ILE A 147 14.31 11.55 7.57
C ILE A 147 13.90 10.28 8.29
N THR A 148 13.08 10.40 9.34
CA THR A 148 12.55 9.26 10.08
C THR A 148 11.79 8.31 9.15
N PHE A 149 10.89 8.82 8.33
CA PHE A 149 10.16 8.03 7.34
C PHE A 149 11.08 7.29 6.35
N LEU A 150 12.07 7.98 5.79
CA LEU A 150 13.03 7.39 4.85
C LEU A 150 13.88 6.29 5.51
N ILE A 151 14.28 6.48 6.77
CA ILE A 151 15.00 5.49 7.55
C ILE A 151 14.12 4.26 7.78
N PHE A 152 12.87 4.43 8.21
CA PHE A 152 11.95 3.32 8.47
C PHE A 152 11.65 2.49 7.21
N ILE A 153 11.46 3.13 6.05
CA ILE A 153 11.32 2.42 4.76
C ILE A 153 12.60 1.65 4.44
N SER A 154 13.76 2.31 4.54
CA SER A 154 15.05 1.68 4.23
C SER A 154 15.32 0.47 5.13
N LEU A 155 15.02 0.58 6.43
CA LEU A 155 15.12 -0.50 7.41
C LEU A 155 14.15 -1.65 7.09
N ALA A 156 12.91 -1.35 6.68
CA ALA A 156 11.95 -2.39 6.28
C ALA A 156 12.45 -3.20 5.07
N TYR A 157 13.01 -2.52 4.06
CA TYR A 157 13.61 -3.16 2.90
C TYR A 157 14.85 -3.97 3.26
N LEU A 158 15.72 -3.41 4.10
CA LEU A 158 16.93 -4.08 4.57
C LEU A 158 16.57 -5.34 5.38
N ALA A 159 15.63 -5.25 6.31
CA ALA A 159 15.13 -6.39 7.07
C ALA A 159 14.51 -7.45 6.15
N GLY A 160 13.70 -7.04 5.16
CA GLY A 160 13.15 -7.94 4.15
C GLY A 160 14.24 -8.65 3.34
N ALA A 161 15.29 -7.92 2.95
CA ALA A 161 16.43 -8.46 2.21
C ALA A 161 17.26 -9.44 3.05
N LEU A 162 17.55 -9.11 4.31
CA LEU A 162 18.26 -10.01 5.22
C LEU A 162 17.47 -11.30 5.47
N VAL A 163 16.16 -11.20 5.69
CA VAL A 163 15.31 -12.38 5.88
C VAL A 163 15.24 -13.22 4.61
N ASN A 164 15.22 -12.59 3.44
CA ASN A 164 15.30 -13.33 2.18
C ASN A 164 16.64 -14.04 2.01
N TYR A 165 17.75 -13.38 2.34
CA TYR A 165 19.10 -13.93 2.22
C TYR A 165 19.37 -15.07 3.20
N PHE A 166 19.06 -14.89 4.49
CA PHE A 166 19.39 -15.85 5.54
C PHE A 166 18.35 -16.98 5.71
N LEU A 167 17.05 -16.66 5.57
CA LEU A 167 15.97 -17.61 5.87
C LEU A 167 15.32 -18.20 4.62
N HIS A 168 15.79 -17.80 3.42
CA HIS A 168 15.25 -18.21 2.11
C HIS A 168 13.73 -18.07 1.99
N LYS A 169 13.16 -17.11 2.73
CA LYS A 169 11.73 -16.81 2.70
C LYS A 169 11.39 -15.86 1.55
N PRO A 170 10.13 -15.86 1.04
CA PRO A 170 9.75 -14.98 -0.05
C PRO A 170 9.88 -13.50 0.35
N PHE A 171 10.64 -12.74 -0.42
CA PHE A 171 10.96 -11.33 -0.14
C PHE A 171 9.71 -10.45 -0.08
N VAL A 172 8.90 -10.45 -1.14
CA VAL A 172 7.77 -9.52 -1.33
C VAL A 172 6.79 -9.46 -0.13
N PRO A 173 6.18 -10.58 0.32
CA PRO A 173 5.22 -10.53 1.42
C PRO A 173 5.84 -10.13 2.76
N ILE A 174 7.12 -10.48 2.97
CA ILE A 174 7.83 -10.13 4.21
C ILE A 174 8.15 -8.64 4.23
N THR A 175 8.66 -8.11 3.12
CA THR A 175 8.93 -6.69 2.98
C THR A 175 7.67 -5.85 3.09
N VAL A 176 6.53 -6.28 2.50
CA VAL A 176 5.23 -5.61 2.70
C VAL A 176 4.81 -5.61 4.18
N GLY A 177 4.99 -6.72 4.88
CA GLY A 177 4.72 -6.83 6.32
C GLY A 177 5.59 -5.88 7.15
N TYR A 178 6.90 -5.88 6.92
CA TYR A 178 7.82 -4.98 7.60
C TYR A 178 7.59 -3.52 7.26
N LEU A 179 7.22 -3.21 6.02
CA LEU A 179 6.89 -1.85 5.61
C LEU A 179 5.64 -1.36 6.33
N THR A 180 4.63 -2.22 6.49
CA THR A 180 3.44 -1.92 7.28
C THR A 180 3.81 -1.58 8.73
N ILE A 181 4.61 -2.43 9.37
CA ILE A 181 5.04 -2.21 10.75
C ILE A 181 5.88 -0.94 10.87
N ALA A 182 6.84 -0.75 9.97
CA ALA A 182 7.76 0.37 10.01
C ALA A 182 7.04 1.71 9.82
N LEU A 183 6.06 1.79 8.91
CA LEU A 183 5.25 3.00 8.73
C LEU A 183 4.31 3.26 9.91
N THR A 184 3.70 2.22 10.49
CA THR A 184 2.88 2.37 11.70
C THR A 184 3.72 2.88 12.87
N VAL A 185 4.89 2.29 13.11
CA VAL A 185 5.79 2.68 14.20
C VAL A 185 6.39 4.07 13.96
N GLY A 186 6.77 4.40 12.73
CA GLY A 186 7.31 5.72 12.39
C GLY A 186 6.28 6.86 12.48
N PHE A 187 4.99 6.55 12.53
CA PHE A 187 3.93 7.54 12.74
C PHE A 187 3.75 7.95 14.22
N PHE A 188 3.86 6.99 15.14
CA PHE A 188 3.75 7.21 16.58
C PHE A 188 5.01 7.83 17.16
#